data_AF-A0AB73I9N8-F1
#
_entry.id   AF-A0AB73I9N8-F1
#
_cell.length_a   1.000
_cell.length_b   1.000
_cell.length_c   1.000
_cell.angle_alpha   90.00
_cell.angle_beta   90.00
_cell.angle_gamma   90.00
#
_symmetry.space_group_name_H-M   'P 1'
#
loop_
_entity.id
_entity.type
_entity.pdbx_description
1 polymer ?
#
loop_
_entity_poly.entity_id
_entity_poly.type
_entity_poly.pdbx_seq_one_letter_code
_entity_poly.pdbx_strand_id
1 'polypeptide(L)'
;MDNQQSKTHWKRLINPDYIGAYALNPDEDLTVTIDYVQREQIVGTDGKKEEATVAHLKGHKPLILNVTNSKSIAKLYGPYIEEWAGKEITLYASMTKAFGDVVECLRIRPNVAKKRKPPITADRLKRAIASIIAQQYTTEKLHAQFELTNEQTKEVADAIKSAVEGTNA
;
A
#
# COMPACT_ATOMS: atom_id res chain seq x y z
N MET A 1 16.17 -14.26 17.19
CA MET A 1 16.32 -13.15 16.23
C MET A 1 16.12 -13.77 14.86
N ASP A 2 14.87 -13.77 14.37
CA ASP A 2 14.56 -14.39 13.08
C ASP A 2 14.99 -13.47 11.96
N ASN A 3 16.13 -13.81 11.36
CA ASN A 3 16.61 -13.23 10.13
C ASN A 3 15.72 -13.74 8.98
N GLN A 4 14.55 -13.11 8.77
CA GLN A 4 13.72 -13.39 7.59
C GLN A 4 14.43 -12.85 6.35
N GLN A 5 15.32 -13.69 5.81
CA GLN A 5 15.98 -13.45 4.54
C GLN A 5 14.90 -13.34 3.46
N SER A 6 14.70 -12.14 2.91
CA SER A 6 13.73 -11.87 1.84
C SER A 6 14.07 -12.76 0.63
N LYS A 7 13.26 -13.80 0.39
CA LYS A 7 13.44 -14.71 -0.74
C LYS A 7 12.83 -14.05 -1.98
N THR A 8 13.62 -13.91 -3.04
CA THR A 8 13.12 -13.40 -4.32
C THR A 8 12.37 -14.50 -5.06
N HIS A 9 11.07 -14.30 -5.33
CA HIS A 9 10.28 -15.24 -6.10
C HIS A 9 10.78 -15.31 -7.55
N TRP A 10 11.11 -16.50 -8.06
CA TRP A 10 11.72 -16.70 -9.39
C TRP A 10 10.91 -16.08 -10.55
N LYS A 11 9.57 -16.09 -10.46
CA LYS A 11 8.68 -15.43 -11.43
C LYS A 11 8.92 -13.91 -11.60
N ARG A 12 9.58 -13.24 -10.65
CA ARG A 12 10.00 -11.85 -10.79
C ARG A 12 11.01 -11.65 -11.93
N LEU A 13 11.77 -12.69 -12.26
CA LEU A 13 12.81 -12.67 -13.28
C LEU A 13 12.30 -13.03 -14.68
N ILE A 14 11.12 -13.65 -14.79
CA ILE A 14 10.62 -14.22 -16.06
C ILE A 14 9.41 -13.47 -16.62
N ASN A 15 8.65 -12.75 -15.79
CA ASN A 15 7.38 -12.14 -16.20
C ASN A 15 7.39 -10.63 -15.95
N PRO A 16 7.98 -9.84 -16.87
CA PRO A 16 8.24 -8.44 -16.62
C PRO A 16 7.00 -7.55 -16.78
N ASP A 17 5.97 -7.96 -17.52
CA ASP A 17 5.01 -6.99 -18.06
C ASP A 17 3.84 -6.66 -17.11
N TYR A 18 3.41 -7.62 -16.28
CA TYR A 18 2.25 -7.44 -15.40
C TYR A 18 2.54 -7.81 -13.94
N ILE A 19 1.93 -7.10 -13.00
CA ILE A 19 2.03 -7.44 -11.58
C ILE A 19 1.30 -8.76 -11.30
N GLY A 20 1.95 -9.66 -10.56
CA GLY A 20 1.38 -10.94 -10.13
C GLY A 20 1.62 -11.20 -8.65
N ALA A 21 1.08 -12.31 -8.13
CA ALA A 21 1.18 -12.66 -6.71
C ALA A 21 2.63 -12.71 -6.21
N TYR A 22 3.55 -13.11 -7.09
CA TYR A 22 4.99 -13.15 -6.87
C TYR A 22 5.62 -11.80 -6.48
N ALA A 23 4.91 -10.68 -6.72
CA ALA A 23 5.39 -9.33 -6.40
C ALA A 23 5.19 -8.97 -4.91
N LEU A 24 4.39 -9.74 -4.18
CA LEU A 24 4.09 -9.55 -2.76
C LEU A 24 4.75 -10.66 -1.95
N ASN A 25 5.21 -10.33 -0.74
CA ASN A 25 5.56 -11.36 0.24
C ASN A 25 4.29 -12.01 0.81
N PRO A 26 4.39 -13.21 1.42
CA PRO A 26 3.29 -13.78 2.18
C PRO A 26 2.77 -12.80 3.23
N ASP A 27 1.44 -12.67 3.32
CA ASP A 27 0.73 -11.76 4.22
C ASP A 27 0.96 -10.24 3.99
N GLU A 28 1.60 -9.87 2.88
CA GLU A 28 1.77 -8.47 2.49
C GLU A 28 0.55 -7.94 1.72
N ASP A 29 0.02 -6.82 2.19
CA ASP A 29 -0.99 -6.03 1.50
C ASP A 29 -0.32 -4.84 0.79
N LEU A 30 -0.54 -4.70 -0.52
CA LEU A 30 -0.02 -3.58 -1.31
C LEU A 30 -1.16 -2.68 -1.76
N THR A 31 -1.21 -1.46 -1.21
CA THR A 31 -2.15 -0.43 -1.67
C THR A 31 -1.53 0.36 -2.83
N VAL A 32 -2.21 0.32 -3.97
CA VAL A 32 -1.82 1.01 -5.22
C VAL A 32 -2.92 1.95 -5.68
N THR A 33 -2.57 2.96 -6.47
CA THR A 33 -3.54 3.85 -7.13
C THR A 33 -3.72 3.44 -8.58
N ILE A 34 -4.96 3.26 -9.01
CA ILE A 34 -5.31 3.04 -10.42
C ILE A 34 -5.10 4.36 -11.17
N ASP A 35 -4.34 4.33 -12.27
CA ASP A 35 -4.19 5.46 -13.16
C ASP A 35 -5.34 5.50 -14.17
N TYR A 36 -5.50 4.42 -14.93
CA TYR A 36 -6.63 4.20 -15.85
C TYR A 36 -6.82 2.71 -16.12
N VAL A 37 -7.95 2.37 -16.74
CA VAL A 37 -8.31 0.99 -17.11
C VAL A 37 -8.73 0.96 -18.56
N GLN A 38 -8.19 0.01 -19.33
CA GLN A 38 -8.55 -0.18 -20.74
C GLN A 38 -8.47 -1.65 -21.15
N ARG A 39 -8.97 -1.98 -22.34
CA ARG A 39 -8.75 -3.30 -22.96
C ARG A 39 -7.48 -3.27 -23.80
N GLU A 40 -6.66 -4.30 -23.65
CA GLU A 40 -5.39 -4.43 -24.36
C GLU A 40 -5.21 -5.87 -24.85
N GLN A 41 -4.48 -6.02 -25.95
CA GLN A 41 -4.00 -7.33 -26.36
C GLN A 41 -2.78 -7.69 -25.53
N ILE A 42 -2.89 -8.77 -24.77
CA ILE A 42 -1.83 -9.35 -23.97
C ILE A 42 -1.34 -10.64 -24.61
N VAL A 43 -0.08 -11.01 -24.37
CA VAL A 43 0.45 -12.32 -24.75
C VAL A 43 0.35 -13.23 -23.54
N GLY A 44 -0.50 -14.25 -23.64
CA GLY A 44 -0.65 -15.29 -22.63
C GLY A 44 0.63 -16.11 -22.46
N THR A 45 0.70 -16.89 -21.38
CA THR A 45 1.86 -17.75 -21.09
C THR A 45 2.08 -18.85 -22.14
N ASP A 46 1.07 -19.16 -22.95
CA ASP A 46 1.14 -20.09 -24.08
C ASP A 46 1.53 -19.40 -25.40
N GLY A 47 1.87 -18.11 -25.36
CA GLY A 47 2.26 -17.30 -26.52
C GLY A 47 1.09 -16.79 -27.35
N LYS A 48 -0.16 -17.10 -26.98
CA LYS A 48 -1.33 -16.61 -27.71
C LYS A 48 -1.66 -15.19 -27.32
N LYS A 49 -2.16 -14.43 -28.30
CA LYS A 49 -2.69 -13.10 -28.08
C LYS A 49 -4.13 -13.20 -27.61
N GLU A 50 -4.42 -12.56 -26.49
CA GLU A 50 -5.77 -12.51 -25.90
C GLU A 50 -6.08 -11.06 -25.55
N GLU A 51 -7.36 -10.65 -25.67
CA GLU A 51 -7.78 -9.36 -25.14
C GLU A 51 -8.08 -9.49 -23.65
N ALA A 52 -7.47 -8.61 -22.85
CA ALA A 52 -7.71 -8.54 -21.43
C ALA A 52 -7.99 -7.10 -20.98
N THR A 53 -8.79 -6.96 -19.93
CA THR A 53 -8.94 -5.68 -19.24
C THR A 53 -7.74 -5.47 -18.33
N VAL A 54 -7.03 -4.36 -18.51
CA VAL A 54 -5.79 -4.03 -17.82
C VAL A 54 -5.99 -2.75 -17.02
N ALA A 55 -5.66 -2.78 -15.74
CA ALA A 55 -5.55 -1.60 -14.89
C ALA A 55 -4.10 -1.15 -14.81
N HIS A 56 -3.81 0.05 -15.32
CA HIS A 56 -2.52 0.69 -15.14
C HIS A 56 -2.44 1.30 -13.75
N LEU A 57 -1.32 1.07 -13.06
CA LEU A 57 -1.14 1.43 -11.66
C LEU A 57 -0.03 2.47 -11.54
N LYS A 58 -0.23 3.51 -10.73
CA LYS A 58 0.80 4.55 -10.54
C LYS A 58 2.03 3.98 -9.84
N GLY A 59 3.18 4.00 -10.51
CA GLY A 59 4.46 3.53 -9.95
C GLY A 59 4.58 2.00 -9.81
N HIS A 60 3.62 1.25 -10.37
CA HIS A 60 3.62 -0.22 -10.33
C HIS A 60 3.34 -0.79 -11.72
N LYS A 61 3.70 -2.06 -11.93
CA LYS A 61 3.34 -2.77 -13.16
C LYS A 61 1.82 -2.87 -13.30
N PRO A 62 1.29 -2.85 -14.54
CA PRO A 62 -0.15 -2.99 -14.76
C PRO A 62 -0.69 -4.33 -14.23
N LEU A 63 -1.95 -4.31 -13.81
CA LEU A 63 -2.68 -5.46 -13.30
C LEU A 63 -3.70 -5.94 -14.32
N ILE A 64 -3.60 -7.20 -14.73
CA ILE A 64 -4.64 -7.86 -15.52
C ILE A 64 -5.85 -8.10 -14.60
N LEU A 65 -6.99 -7.51 -14.95
CA LEU A 65 -8.23 -7.64 -14.20
C LEU A 65 -9.02 -8.87 -14.65
N ASN A 66 -9.05 -9.90 -13.80
CA ASN A 66 -10.04 -10.96 -13.92
C ASN A 66 -11.42 -10.50 -13.40
N VAL A 67 -12.45 -11.32 -13.66
CA VAL A 67 -13.84 -11.04 -13.27
C VAL A 67 -13.99 -10.82 -11.77
N THR A 68 -13.30 -11.60 -10.94
CA THR A 68 -13.35 -11.45 -9.47
C THR A 68 -12.80 -10.10 -9.03
N ASN A 69 -11.64 -9.71 -9.56
CA ASN A 69 -11.00 -8.43 -9.22
C ASN A 69 -11.85 -7.26 -9.71
N SER A 70 -12.39 -7.34 -10.93
CA SER A 70 -13.31 -6.33 -11.48
C SER A 70 -14.56 -6.17 -10.61
N LYS A 71 -15.14 -7.27 -10.12
CA LYS A 71 -16.26 -7.25 -9.18
C LYS A 71 -15.89 -6.61 -7.83
N SER A 72 -14.67 -6.82 -7.33
CA SER A 72 -14.21 -6.17 -6.10
C SER A 72 -14.09 -4.66 -6.27
N ILE A 73 -13.49 -4.18 -7.38
CA ILE A 73 -13.40 -2.74 -7.67
C ILE A 73 -14.80 -2.15 -7.84
N ALA A 74 -15.69 -2.87 -8.54
CA ALA A 74 -17.06 -2.42 -8.74
C ALA A 74 -17.85 -2.26 -7.43
N LYS A 75 -17.60 -3.10 -6.43
CA LYS A 75 -18.18 -2.96 -5.09
C LYS A 75 -17.64 -1.75 -4.32
N LEU A 76 -16.39 -1.36 -4.57
CA LEU A 76 -15.76 -0.21 -3.94
C LEU A 76 -16.19 1.12 -4.57
N TYR A 77 -16.25 1.16 -5.90
CA TYR A 77 -16.32 2.40 -6.67
C TYR A 77 -17.42 2.48 -7.72
N GLY A 78 -18.27 1.45 -7.83
CA GLY A 78 -19.31 1.39 -8.87
C GLY A 78 -18.82 0.68 -10.14
N PRO A 79 -19.72 0.31 -11.07
CA PRO A 79 -19.41 -0.57 -12.19
C PRO A 79 -18.68 0.11 -13.36
N TYR A 80 -18.48 1.43 -13.33
CA TYR A 80 -17.93 2.22 -14.43
C TYR A 80 -16.41 2.35 -14.31
N ILE A 81 -15.68 1.93 -15.34
CA ILE A 81 -14.22 1.86 -15.32
C ILE A 81 -13.57 3.26 -15.30
N GLU A 82 -14.26 4.24 -15.87
CA GLU A 82 -13.85 5.66 -15.91
C GLU A 82 -13.80 6.26 -14.49
N GLU A 83 -14.64 5.76 -13.58
CA GLU A 83 -14.69 6.22 -12.18
C GLU A 83 -13.61 5.57 -11.31
N TRP A 84 -12.94 4.54 -11.82
CA TRP A 84 -11.87 3.83 -11.09
C TRP A 84 -10.53 4.58 -11.16
N ALA A 85 -10.35 5.46 -12.14
CA ALA A 85 -9.16 6.29 -12.28
C ALA A 85 -8.94 7.17 -11.04
N GLY A 86 -7.72 7.18 -10.52
CA GLY A 86 -7.33 7.91 -9.32
C GLY A 86 -7.77 7.25 -7.99
N LYS A 87 -8.48 6.12 -8.02
CA LYS A 87 -8.88 5.40 -6.80
C LYS A 87 -7.77 4.44 -6.32
N GLU A 88 -7.75 4.19 -5.02
CA GLU A 88 -6.81 3.25 -4.41
C GLU A 88 -7.41 1.85 -4.30
N ILE A 89 -6.61 0.80 -4.51
CA ILE A 89 -7.02 -0.59 -4.26
C ILE A 89 -5.93 -1.29 -3.47
N THR A 90 -6.32 -2.21 -2.60
CA THR A 90 -5.36 -3.02 -1.82
C THR A 90 -5.29 -4.43 -2.38
N LEU A 91 -4.12 -4.78 -2.90
CA LEU A 91 -3.79 -6.08 -3.46
C LEU A 91 -3.25 -7.00 -2.36
N TYR A 92 -3.63 -8.27 -2.41
CA TYR A 92 -3.06 -9.32 -1.58
C TYR A 92 -2.89 -10.61 -2.38
N ALA A 93 -1.90 -11.41 -2.01
CA ALA A 93 -1.67 -12.73 -2.60
C ALA A 93 -2.69 -13.74 -2.06
N SER A 94 -3.27 -14.56 -2.95
CA SER A 94 -4.22 -15.61 -2.60
C SER A 94 -4.03 -16.83 -3.49
N MET A 95 -4.64 -17.95 -3.11
CA MET A 95 -4.63 -19.18 -3.90
C MET A 95 -5.99 -19.39 -4.56
N THR A 96 -5.99 -19.81 -5.83
CA THR A 96 -7.22 -20.14 -6.55
C THR A 96 -7.05 -21.41 -7.37
N LYS A 97 -8.13 -22.18 -7.53
CA LYS A 97 -8.12 -23.34 -8.42
C LYS A 97 -8.36 -22.86 -9.84
N ALA A 98 -7.41 -23.09 -10.74
CA ALA A 98 -7.53 -22.77 -12.16
C ALA A 98 -6.82 -23.87 -12.97
N PHE A 99 -7.40 -24.25 -14.11
CA PHE A 99 -6.82 -25.25 -15.03
C PHE A 99 -6.48 -26.59 -14.37
N GLY A 100 -7.23 -27.01 -13.35
CA GLY A 100 -7.01 -28.27 -12.62
C GLY A 100 -6.00 -28.17 -11.46
N ASP A 101 -5.27 -27.06 -11.35
CA ASP A 101 -4.25 -26.84 -10.33
C ASP A 101 -4.58 -25.69 -9.37
N VAL A 102 -3.89 -25.65 -8.22
CA VAL A 102 -3.92 -24.52 -7.30
C VAL A 102 -2.81 -23.55 -7.68
N VAL A 103 -3.19 -22.35 -8.10
CA VAL A 103 -2.25 -21.31 -8.55
C VAL A 103 -2.37 -20.06 -7.67
N GLU A 104 -1.23 -19.42 -7.42
CA GLU A 104 -1.18 -18.12 -6.76
C GLU A 104 -1.73 -17.02 -7.68
N CYS A 105 -2.57 -16.14 -7.13
CA CYS A 105 -3.15 -15.01 -7.84
C CYS A 105 -3.23 -13.76 -6.95
N LEU A 106 -3.35 -12.60 -7.59
CA LEU A 106 -3.66 -11.35 -6.89
C LEU A 106 -5.16 -11.17 -6.76
N ARG A 107 -5.58 -10.76 -5.56
CA ARG A 107 -6.95 -10.39 -5.23
C ARG A 107 -6.99 -8.98 -4.66
N ILE A 108 -8.14 -8.33 -4.81
CA ILE A 108 -8.40 -6.99 -4.28
C ILE A 108 -9.24 -7.12 -3.01
N ARG A 109 -8.77 -6.51 -1.91
CA ARG A 109 -9.50 -6.45 -0.64
C ARG A 109 -10.85 -5.73 -0.82
N PRO A 110 -11.89 -6.10 -0.05
CA PRO A 110 -13.20 -5.45 -0.11
C PRO A 110 -13.22 -4.05 0.52
N ASN A 111 -12.11 -3.64 1.14
CA ASN A 111 -11.86 -2.32 1.69
C ASN A 111 -10.44 -1.87 1.31
N VAL A 112 -10.24 -0.58 1.15
CA VAL A 112 -8.88 -0.04 0.96
C VAL A 112 -8.20 0.03 2.33
N ALA A 113 -7.06 -0.64 2.46
CA ALA A 113 -6.23 -0.48 3.64
C ALA A 113 -5.80 0.99 3.75
N LYS A 114 -6.22 1.65 4.83
CA LYS A 114 -5.75 3.00 5.15
C LYS A 114 -4.22 2.95 5.22
N LYS A 115 -3.53 3.84 4.51
CA LYS A 115 -2.07 4.01 4.67
C LYS A 115 -1.77 4.16 6.15
N ARG A 116 -1.14 3.15 6.75
CA ARG A 116 -0.66 3.24 8.13
C ARG A 116 0.44 4.28 8.15
N LYS A 117 0.35 5.23 9.08
CA LYS A 117 1.40 6.23 9.21
C LYS A 117 2.64 5.48 9.74
N PRO A 118 3.84 5.76 9.24
CA PRO A 118 5.02 5.09 9.75
C PRO A 118 5.17 5.39 11.25
N PRO A 119 5.59 4.39 12.06
CA PRO A 119 5.92 4.65 13.46
C PRO A 119 7.11 5.61 13.52
N ILE A 120 7.08 6.55 14.47
CA ILE A 120 8.20 7.48 14.67
C ILE A 120 9.31 6.81 15.48
N THR A 121 10.56 6.95 15.03
CA THR A 121 11.73 6.51 15.78
C THR A 121 12.01 7.45 16.96
N ALA A 122 12.57 6.94 18.05
CA ALA A 122 12.88 7.74 19.24
C ALA A 122 13.77 8.96 18.92
N ASP A 123 14.78 8.80 18.05
CA ASP A 123 15.66 9.91 17.64
C ASP A 123 14.95 10.97 16.81
N ARG A 124 13.96 10.57 16.01
CA ARG A 124 13.14 11.53 15.25
C ARG A 124 12.14 12.22 16.17
N LEU A 125 11.58 11.52 17.15
CA LEU A 125 10.67 12.07 18.15
C LEU A 125 11.34 13.19 18.96
N LYS A 126 12.55 12.96 19.48
CA LYS A 126 13.33 13.99 20.19
C LYS A 126 13.57 15.24 19.35
N ARG A 127 13.96 15.06 18.08
CA ARG A 127 14.14 16.17 17.13
C ARG A 127 12.84 16.91 16.83
N ALA A 128 11.73 16.19 16.72
CA ALA A 128 10.41 16.77 16.51
C ALA A 128 9.99 17.59 17.73
N ILE A 129 10.16 17.09 18.96
CA ILE A 129 9.88 17.82 20.20
C ILE A 129 10.69 19.11 20.26
N ALA A 130 12.01 19.05 20.03
CA ALA A 130 12.85 20.25 20.00
C ALA A 130 12.39 21.28 18.95
N SER A 131 11.97 20.81 17.76
CA SER A 131 11.46 21.69 16.70
C SER A 131 10.08 22.27 17.01
N ILE A 132 9.24 21.55 17.75
CA ILE A 132 7.93 22.02 18.22
C ILE A 132 8.10 23.12 19.27
N ILE A 133 9.02 22.92 20.23
CA ILE A 133 9.37 23.92 21.24
C ILE A 133 9.93 25.18 20.56
N ALA A 134 10.76 25.03 19.53
CA ALA A 134 11.27 26.14 18.73
C ALA A 134 10.24 26.76 17.75
N GLN A 135 8.97 26.34 17.79
CA GLN A 135 7.88 26.78 16.90
C GLN A 135 8.14 26.61 15.38
N GLN A 136 9.12 25.79 15.00
CA GLN A 136 9.41 25.46 13.59
C GLN A 136 8.57 24.27 13.09
N TYR A 137 7.92 23.56 14.01
CA TYR A 137 7.10 22.38 13.74
C TYR A 137 5.87 22.34 14.65
N THR A 138 4.83 21.57 14.28
CA THR A 138 3.59 21.48 15.08
C THR A 138 3.25 20.04 15.40
N THR A 139 2.55 19.85 16.52
CA THR A 139 2.00 18.55 16.94
C THR A 139 1.03 18.00 15.91
N GLU A 140 0.22 18.85 15.29
CA GLU A 140 -0.69 18.47 14.19
C GLU A 140 0.07 17.86 13.01
N LYS A 141 1.18 18.49 12.58
CA LYS A 141 2.03 17.96 11.50
C LYS A 141 2.70 16.64 11.92
N LEU A 142 3.11 16.52 13.18
CA LEU A 142 3.67 15.29 13.74
C LEU A 142 2.65 14.13 13.65
N HIS A 143 1.43 14.33 14.16
CA HIS A 143 0.36 13.33 14.11
C HIS A 143 -0.18 13.10 12.70
N ALA A 144 -0.07 14.06 11.78
CA ALA A 144 -0.44 13.86 10.38
C ALA A 144 0.54 12.91 9.66
N GLN A 145 1.83 13.03 9.94
CA GLN A 145 2.88 12.27 9.25
C GLN A 145 3.23 10.94 9.91
N PHE A 146 3.07 10.81 11.24
CA PHE A 146 3.53 9.65 11.99
C PHE A 146 2.45 9.05 12.88
N GLU A 147 2.55 7.74 13.12
CA GLU A 147 1.81 7.04 14.16
C GLU A 147 2.62 7.09 15.46
N LEU A 148 2.03 7.62 16.52
CA LEU A 148 2.64 7.71 17.84
C LEU A 148 1.94 6.74 18.78
N THR A 149 2.72 6.11 19.67
CA THR A 149 2.14 5.35 20.78
C THR A 149 1.56 6.29 21.84
N ASN A 150 0.78 5.75 22.77
CA ASN A 150 0.26 6.51 23.90
C ASN A 150 1.40 7.11 24.76
N GLU A 151 2.49 6.36 24.93
CA GLU A 151 3.69 6.80 25.66
C GLU A 151 4.38 7.97 24.93
N GLN A 152 4.59 7.86 23.63
CA GLN A 152 5.23 8.91 22.82
C GLN A 152 4.36 10.18 22.76
N THR A 153 3.03 10.02 22.68
CA THR A 153 2.10 11.14 22.70
C THR A 153 2.16 11.88 24.03
N LYS A 154 2.26 11.13 25.13
CA LYS A 154 2.45 11.70 26.47
C LYS A 154 3.80 12.41 26.59
N GLU A 155 4.89 11.82 26.08
CA GLU A 155 6.22 12.43 26.07
C GLU A 155 6.23 13.79 25.35
N VAL A 156 5.57 13.88 24.19
CA VAL A 156 5.43 15.14 23.45
C VAL A 156 4.63 16.17 24.25
N ALA A 157 3.51 15.77 24.86
CA ALA A 157 2.66 16.66 25.64
C ALA A 157 3.37 17.19 26.90
N ASP A 158 4.05 16.30 27.63
CA ASP A 158 4.81 16.65 28.84
C ASP A 158 5.96 17.61 28.49
N ALA A 159 6.69 17.35 27.41
CA ALA A 159 7.79 18.22 26.96
C ALA A 159 7.32 19.62 26.53
N ILE A 160 6.17 19.73 25.86
CA ILE A 160 5.58 21.03 25.50
C ILE A 160 5.16 21.78 26.76
N LYS A 161 4.51 21.10 27.71
CA LYS A 161 4.05 21.70 28.96
C LYS A 161 5.23 22.24 29.79
N SER A 162 6.29 21.45 29.96
CA SER A 162 7.49 21.89 30.69
C SER A 162 8.20 23.08 30.02
N ALA A 163 8.22 23.15 28.69
CA ALA A 163 8.79 24.29 27.99
C ALA A 163 7.99 25.59 28.20
N VAL A 164 6.65 25.50 28.22
CA VAL A 164 5.77 26.65 28.48
C VAL A 164 5.91 27.12 29.94
N GLU A 165 6.00 26.20 30.89
CA GLU A 165 6.16 26.53 32.32
C GLU A 165 7.53 27.14 32.64
N GLY A 166 8.61 26.67 31.98
CA GLY A 166 9.97 27.19 32.18
C GLY A 166 10.27 28.55 31.53
N THR A 167 9.40 29.04 30.64
CA THR A 167 9.56 30.37 30.00
C THR A 167 8.93 31.50 30.82
N ASN A 168 8.13 31.15 31.84
CA ASN A 168 7.42 32.09 32.73
C ASN A 168 8.07 32.26 34.12
N ALA A 169 9.34 31.86 34.29
CA ALA A 169 10.14 32.04 35.51
C ALA A 169 11.38 32.87 35.19
#